data_AF-A0A484ZTZ1-F1
#
_entry.id   AF-A0A484ZTZ1-F1
#
_cell.length_a   1.000
_cell.length_b   1.000
_cell.length_c   1.000
_cell.angle_alpha   90.00
_cell.angle_beta   90.00
_cell.angle_gamma   90.00
#
_symmetry.space_group_name_H-M   'P 1'
#
loop_
_entity.id
_entity.type
_entity.pdbx_description
1 polymer ?
#
loop_
_entity_poly.entity_id
_entity_poly.type
_entity_poly.pdbx_seq_one_letter_code
_entity_poly.pdbx_strand_id
1 'polypeptide(L)'
;MYNDEVIIPALQNRGVSLRDARDYCIIGCVEPQAPHRTEGWHDAAFFNVAKVLEITLNGGKVNDTQLGPVTKDMANFRSIDDFYTAFQTQMEYFVHNLVEACNSVDIAHGERCPLPFLSAMVDDCIGRGKSFRKVALFITLPVHRLSVSLIPVIRYMPFRNKYSKTTKCQPKS
;
A
#
# COMPACT_ATOMS: atom_id res chain seq x y z
N MET A 1 22.14 -3.66 1.25
CA MET A 1 22.77 -2.37 1.58
C MET A 1 21.65 -1.37 1.75
N TYR A 2 21.63 -0.62 2.86
CA TYR A 2 20.57 0.32 3.22
C TYR A 2 21.13 1.75 3.20
N ASN A 3 20.32 2.74 2.80
CA ASN A 3 20.77 4.12 2.59
C ASN A 3 20.22 5.04 3.67
N ASP A 4 21.06 5.42 4.62
CA ASP A 4 20.74 6.28 5.76
C ASP A 4 20.19 7.65 5.33
N GLU A 5 20.74 8.23 4.25
CA GLU A 5 20.33 9.54 3.71
C GLU A 5 18.90 9.54 3.16
N VAL A 6 18.32 8.35 2.94
CA VAL A 6 16.93 8.18 2.52
C VAL A 6 16.06 7.69 3.68
N ILE A 7 16.55 6.74 4.47
CA ILE A 7 15.78 6.10 5.53
C ILE A 7 15.52 7.06 6.69
N ILE A 8 16.54 7.78 7.15
CA ILE A 8 16.41 8.67 8.32
C ILE A 8 15.37 9.77 8.04
N PRO A 9 15.44 10.51 6.91
CA PRO A 9 14.41 11.50 6.60
C PRO A 9 13.01 10.89 6.40
N ALA A 10 12.92 9.68 5.83
CA ALA A 10 11.65 9.01 5.64
C ALA A 10 10.97 8.63 6.97
N LEU A 11 11.74 8.16 7.96
CA LEU A 11 11.23 7.87 9.31
C LEU A 11 10.81 9.16 10.02
N GLN A 12 11.60 10.23 9.91
CA GLN A 12 11.23 11.54 10.47
C GLN A 12 9.94 12.10 9.85
N ASN A 13 9.76 11.97 8.53
CA ASN A 13 8.52 12.38 7.86
C ASN A 13 7.29 11.58 8.33
N ARG A 14 7.51 10.39 8.90
CA ARG A 14 6.47 9.55 9.50
C ARG A 14 6.24 9.83 11.00
N GLY A 15 6.96 10.78 11.60
CA GLY A 15 6.79 11.21 12.99
C GLY A 15 7.78 10.60 13.97
N VAL A 16 8.76 9.83 13.50
CA VAL A 16 9.84 9.28 14.35
C VAL A 16 10.81 10.40 14.72
N SER A 17 11.26 10.44 15.98
CA SER A 17 12.25 11.44 16.41
C SER A 17 13.56 11.25 15.64
N LEU A 18 14.35 12.32 15.42
CA LEU A 18 15.65 12.18 14.74
C LEU A 18 16.56 11.19 15.46
N ARG A 19 16.49 11.14 16.79
CA ARG A 19 17.27 10.21 17.61
C ARG A 19 16.91 8.77 17.29
N ASP A 20 15.63 8.42 17.32
CA ASP A 20 15.16 7.05 17.06
C ASP A 20 15.29 6.69 15.57
N ALA A 21 15.15 7.68 14.67
CA ALA A 21 15.34 7.48 13.23
C ALA A 21 16.81 7.16 12.88
N ARG A 22 17.78 7.71 13.62
CA ARG A 22 19.20 7.37 13.47
C ARG A 22 19.55 6.01 14.05
N ASP A 23 18.76 5.52 15.01
CA ASP A 23 18.92 4.21 15.65
C ASP A 23 18.00 3.15 15.01
N TYR A 24 17.66 3.33 13.74
CA TYR A 24 16.76 2.43 13.04
C TYR A 24 17.37 1.04 12.87
N CYS A 25 16.50 0.04 12.77
CA CYS A 25 16.86 -1.28 12.28
C CYS A 25 15.97 -1.67 11.09
N ILE A 26 16.36 -2.73 10.40
CA ILE A 26 15.56 -3.33 9.34
C ILE A 26 14.80 -4.52 9.90
N ILE A 27 13.49 -4.49 9.72
CA ILE A 27 12.60 -5.59 10.05
C ILE A 27 12.43 -6.45 8.80
N GLY A 28 12.54 -7.77 8.94
CA GLY A 28 12.26 -8.69 7.84
C GLY A 28 13.18 -8.47 6.63
N CYS A 29 12.59 -7.98 5.54
CA CYS A 29 13.24 -7.89 4.23
C CYS A 29 13.98 -6.56 4.06
N VAL A 30 13.25 -5.45 4.15
CA VAL A 30 13.71 -4.09 3.80
C VAL A 30 13.02 -2.98 4.60
N GLU A 31 12.23 -3.31 5.61
CA GLU A 31 11.31 -2.38 6.26
C GLU A 31 11.99 -1.65 7.44
N PRO A 32 12.28 -0.34 7.34
CA PRO A 32 12.95 0.38 8.40
C PRO A 32 12.00 0.70 9.55
N GLN A 33 12.49 0.51 10.78
CA GLN A 33 11.72 0.76 11.99
C GLN A 33 12.62 1.33 13.09
N ALA A 34 12.08 2.20 13.95
CA ALA A 34 12.67 2.42 15.26
C ALA A 34 12.50 1.14 16.11
N PRO A 35 13.58 0.50 16.56
CA PRO A 35 13.48 -0.69 17.40
C PRO A 35 12.72 -0.36 18.68
N HIS A 36 12.06 -1.36 19.29
CA HIS A 36 11.35 -1.28 20.58
C HIS A 36 10.32 -0.13 20.76
N ARG A 37 10.01 0.65 19.71
CA ARG A 37 9.10 1.81 19.78
C ARG A 37 7.94 1.76 18.80
N THR A 38 7.93 0.78 17.90
CA THR A 38 6.97 0.77 16.79
C THR A 38 6.35 -0.61 16.63
N GLU A 39 5.05 -0.59 16.41
CA GLU A 39 4.26 -1.66 15.82
C GLU A 39 4.00 -1.22 14.37
N GLY A 40 4.52 -1.97 13.40
CA GLY A 40 4.61 -1.49 12.02
C GLY A 40 3.74 -2.22 11.01
N TRP A 41 3.22 -3.41 11.33
CA TRP A 41 2.52 -4.27 10.37
C TRP A 41 3.21 -4.29 8.98
N HIS A 42 4.54 -4.49 8.98
CA HIS A 42 5.41 -4.16 7.84
C HIS A 42 5.12 -4.95 6.56
N ASP A 43 4.64 -6.18 6.70
CA ASP A 43 4.19 -7.03 5.59
C ASP A 43 2.71 -7.38 5.77
N ALA A 44 1.86 -6.36 5.75
CA ALA A 44 0.43 -6.49 6.00
C ALA A 44 -0.32 -7.25 4.89
N ALA A 45 0.06 -6.99 3.63
CA ALA A 45 -0.62 -7.55 2.47
C ALA A 45 0.21 -7.40 1.19
N PHE A 46 0.02 -8.35 0.27
CA PHE A 46 0.51 -8.25 -1.10
C PHE A 46 -0.55 -7.63 -2.02
N PHE A 47 -0.16 -6.62 -2.78
CA PHE A 47 -1.04 -5.92 -3.72
C PHE A 47 -0.51 -6.00 -5.15
N ASN A 48 -1.29 -6.61 -6.05
CA ASN A 48 -0.89 -6.81 -7.44
C ASN A 48 -1.38 -5.66 -8.33
N VAL A 49 -0.52 -4.66 -8.53
CA VAL A 49 -0.81 -3.51 -9.41
C VAL A 49 -1.02 -3.94 -10.87
N ALA A 50 -0.30 -4.96 -11.34
CA ALA A 50 -0.46 -5.47 -12.71
C ALA A 50 -1.85 -6.08 -12.93
N LYS A 51 -2.43 -6.69 -11.89
CA LYS A 51 -3.81 -7.18 -11.96
C LYS A 51 -4.82 -6.03 -12.02
N VAL A 52 -4.61 -4.95 -11.26
CA VAL A 52 -5.47 -3.76 -11.35
C VAL A 52 -5.37 -3.11 -12.73
N LEU A 53 -4.20 -3.13 -13.34
CA LEU A 53 -4.01 -2.68 -14.72
C LEU A 53 -4.84 -3.51 -15.70
N GLU A 54 -4.74 -4.84 -15.64
CA GLU A 54 -5.56 -5.74 -16.46
C GLU A 54 -7.07 -5.46 -16.29
N ILE A 55 -7.53 -5.30 -15.05
CA ILE A 55 -8.92 -4.97 -14.72
C ILE A 55 -9.33 -3.64 -15.35
N THR A 56 -8.46 -2.63 -15.29
CA THR A 56 -8.70 -1.30 -15.88
C THR A 56 -8.88 -1.38 -17.38
N LEU A 57 -8.00 -2.13 -18.06
CA LEU A 57 -8.07 -2.29 -19.53
C LEU A 57 -9.34 -3.00 -19.99
N ASN A 58 -9.96 -3.79 -19.11
CA ASN A 58 -11.22 -4.49 -19.35
C ASN A 58 -12.44 -3.78 -18.74
N GLY A 59 -12.36 -2.47 -18.49
CA GLY A 59 -13.49 -1.67 -17.98
C GLY A 59 -13.94 -2.03 -16.55
N GLY A 60 -13.07 -2.67 -15.77
CA GLY A 60 -13.34 -3.14 -14.41
C GLY A 60 -13.68 -4.63 -14.30
N LYS A 61 -13.54 -5.39 -15.40
CA LYS A 61 -13.92 -6.81 -15.47
C LYS A 61 -12.73 -7.76 -15.46
N VAL A 62 -12.99 -8.98 -14.99
CA VAL A 62 -12.18 -10.17 -15.25
C VAL A 62 -13.13 -11.22 -15.81
N ASN A 63 -12.87 -11.65 -17.05
CA ASN A 63 -13.83 -12.44 -17.82
C ASN A 63 -15.20 -11.74 -17.83
N ASP A 64 -16.28 -12.46 -17.53
CA ASP A 64 -17.65 -11.93 -17.48
C ASP A 64 -18.03 -11.28 -16.15
N THR A 65 -17.12 -11.24 -15.16
CA THR A 65 -17.41 -10.73 -13.82
C THR A 65 -16.89 -9.30 -13.63
N GLN A 66 -17.77 -8.42 -13.14
CA GLN A 66 -17.40 -7.07 -12.71
C GLN A 66 -16.77 -7.13 -11.32
N LEU A 67 -15.45 -6.93 -11.24
CA LEU A 67 -14.73 -6.94 -9.96
C LEU A 67 -14.47 -5.54 -9.41
N GLY A 68 -14.13 -4.60 -10.28
CA GLY A 68 -13.92 -3.20 -9.91
C GLY A 68 -15.08 -2.31 -10.35
N PRO A 69 -15.04 -1.00 -10.08
CA PRO A 69 -16.01 -0.05 -10.60
C PRO A 69 -16.09 -0.09 -12.12
N VAL A 70 -17.27 0.21 -12.68
CA VAL A 70 -17.43 0.36 -14.13
C VAL A 70 -16.67 1.60 -14.58
N THR A 71 -15.66 1.40 -15.42
CA THR A 71 -14.84 2.48 -15.97
C THR A 71 -15.01 2.55 -17.49
N LYS A 72 -14.60 3.66 -18.09
CA LYS A 72 -14.71 3.89 -19.53
C LYS A 72 -14.01 2.76 -20.29
N ASP A 73 -14.68 2.23 -21.32
CA ASP A 73 -14.12 1.19 -22.17
C ASP A 73 -12.91 1.74 -22.96
N MET A 74 -11.88 0.92 -23.10
CA MET A 74 -10.64 1.26 -23.80
C MET A 74 -10.90 1.69 -25.24
N ALA A 75 -11.88 1.09 -25.91
CA ALA A 75 -12.28 1.48 -27.27
C ALA A 75 -12.72 2.96 -27.38
N ASN A 76 -13.09 3.57 -26.26
CA ASN A 76 -13.55 4.96 -26.19
C ASN A 76 -12.48 5.93 -25.67
N PHE A 77 -11.28 5.47 -25.31
CA PHE A 77 -10.20 6.35 -24.84
C PHE A 77 -9.73 7.29 -25.96
N ARG A 78 -9.68 8.59 -25.64
CA ARG A 78 -9.25 9.66 -26.55
C ARG A 78 -7.85 10.17 -26.22
N SER A 79 -7.37 9.92 -25.01
CA SER A 79 -6.04 10.29 -24.55
C SER A 79 -5.52 9.29 -23.51
N ILE A 80 -4.23 9.42 -23.17
CA ILE A 80 -3.65 8.69 -22.05
C ILE A 80 -4.24 9.12 -20.70
N ASP A 81 -4.76 10.34 -20.60
CA ASP A 81 -5.40 10.84 -19.38
C ASP A 81 -6.69 10.08 -19.07
N ASP A 82 -7.46 9.71 -20.10
CA ASP A 82 -8.65 8.84 -19.92
C ASP A 82 -8.26 7.51 -19.26
N PHE A 83 -7.11 6.95 -19.66
CA PHE A 83 -6.58 5.74 -19.06
C PHE A 83 -6.13 5.99 -17.61
N TYR A 84 -5.40 7.07 -17.33
CA TYR A 84 -4.97 7.40 -15.97
C TYR A 84 -6.15 7.61 -15.03
N THR A 85 -7.21 8.29 -15.49
CA THR A 85 -8.44 8.44 -14.71
C THR A 85 -9.09 7.09 -14.42
N ALA A 86 -9.25 6.23 -15.43
CA ALA A 86 -9.82 4.89 -15.23
C ALA A 86 -8.96 4.05 -14.26
N PHE A 87 -7.64 4.06 -14.44
CA PHE A 87 -6.71 3.32 -13.60
C PHE A 87 -6.72 3.82 -12.15
N GLN A 88 -6.77 5.14 -11.95
CA GLN A 88 -6.87 5.73 -10.62
C GLN A 88 -8.17 5.32 -9.92
N THR A 89 -9.31 5.33 -10.62
CA THR A 89 -10.58 4.87 -10.08
C THR A 89 -10.53 3.40 -9.64
N GLN A 90 -9.91 2.53 -10.45
CA GLN A 90 -9.73 1.12 -10.08
C GLN A 90 -8.79 0.98 -8.87
N MET A 91 -7.66 1.68 -8.87
CA MET A 91 -6.68 1.66 -7.78
C MET A 91 -7.29 2.09 -6.45
N GLU A 92 -8.03 3.21 -6.43
CA GLU A 92 -8.70 3.72 -5.23
C GLU A 92 -9.68 2.69 -4.65
N TYR A 93 -10.47 2.04 -5.50
CA TYR A 93 -11.41 1.00 -5.08
C TYR A 93 -10.72 -0.21 -4.43
N PHE A 94 -9.70 -0.78 -5.09
CA PHE A 94 -9.03 -1.97 -4.57
C PHE A 94 -8.15 -1.66 -3.35
N VAL A 95 -7.52 -0.49 -3.30
CA VAL A 95 -6.76 -0.05 -2.12
C VAL A 95 -7.69 0.20 -0.94
N HIS A 96 -8.88 0.77 -1.15
CA HIS A 96 -9.89 0.90 -0.09
C HIS A 96 -10.25 -0.47 0.50
N ASN A 97 -10.55 -1.46 -0.34
CA ASN A 97 -10.90 -2.81 0.11
C ASN A 97 -9.72 -3.51 0.82
N LEU A 98 -8.48 -3.27 0.38
CA LEU A 98 -7.28 -3.77 1.05
C LEU A 98 -7.16 -3.18 2.46
N VAL A 99 -7.36 -1.86 2.60
CA VAL A 99 -7.31 -1.18 3.90
C VAL A 99 -8.37 -1.75 4.85
N GLU A 100 -9.61 -1.94 4.37
CA GLU A 100 -10.68 -2.55 5.17
C GLU A 100 -10.33 -3.97 5.61
N ALA A 101 -9.75 -4.78 4.71
CA ALA A 101 -9.30 -6.12 5.06
C ALA A 101 -8.22 -6.08 6.15
N CYS A 102 -7.18 -5.26 6.01
CA CYS A 102 -6.13 -5.12 7.02
C CYS A 102 -6.69 -4.63 8.36
N ASN A 103 -7.58 -3.63 8.35
CA ASN A 103 -8.20 -3.12 9.57
C ASN A 103 -9.03 -4.20 10.29
N SER A 104 -9.77 -5.02 9.54
CA SER A 104 -10.55 -6.12 10.12
C SER A 104 -9.67 -7.14 10.84
N VAL A 105 -8.48 -7.41 10.27
CA VAL A 105 -7.52 -8.33 10.85
C VAL A 105 -6.85 -7.69 12.07
N ASP A 106 -6.51 -6.41 12.04
CA ASP A 106 -5.94 -5.69 13.18
C ASP A 106 -6.90 -5.69 14.39
N ILE A 107 -8.20 -5.42 14.16
CA ILE A 107 -9.24 -5.51 15.20
C ILE A 107 -9.30 -6.93 15.79
N ALA A 108 -9.37 -7.95 14.93
CA ALA A 108 -9.43 -9.34 15.38
C ALA A 108 -8.19 -9.73 16.21
N HIS A 109 -7.01 -9.27 15.80
CA HIS A 109 -5.76 -9.45 16.52
C HIS A 109 -5.81 -8.73 17.88
N GLY A 110 -6.26 -7.48 17.92
CA GLY A 110 -6.39 -6.68 19.15
C GLY A 110 -7.30 -7.31 20.19
N GLU A 111 -8.35 -8.01 19.76
CA GLU A 111 -9.32 -8.67 20.64
C GLU A 111 -8.89 -10.08 21.07
N ARG A 112 -8.38 -10.89 20.14
CA ARG A 112 -8.26 -12.35 20.36
C ARG A 112 -6.86 -12.83 20.71
N CYS A 113 -5.82 -12.04 20.46
CA CYS A 113 -4.44 -12.50 20.62
C CYS A 113 -3.56 -11.44 21.32
N PRO A 114 -3.89 -10.99 22.54
CA PRO A 114 -2.98 -10.14 23.27
C PRO A 114 -1.62 -10.84 23.43
N LEU A 115 -0.53 -10.13 23.12
CA LEU A 115 0.84 -10.66 23.18
C LEU A 115 1.58 -10.03 24.37
N PRO A 116 1.34 -10.45 25.62
CA PRO A 116 1.87 -9.78 26.80
C PRO A 116 3.40 -9.77 26.84
N PHE A 117 4.04 -10.87 26.45
CA PHE A 117 5.51 -10.95 26.40
C PHE A 117 6.13 -9.96 25.42
N LEU A 118 5.60 -9.91 24.18
CA LEU A 118 6.04 -8.92 23.19
C LEU A 118 5.75 -7.50 23.66
N SER A 119 4.59 -7.28 24.30
CA SER A 119 4.22 -5.97 24.85
C SER A 119 5.22 -5.49 25.90
N ALA A 120 5.74 -6.38 26.73
CA ALA A 120 6.76 -6.01 27.73
C ALA A 120 8.10 -5.57 27.10
N MET A 121 8.33 -5.86 25.81
CA MET A 121 9.55 -5.51 25.08
C MET A 121 9.43 -4.24 24.24
N VAL A 122 8.26 -3.56 24.27
CA VAL A 122 8.00 -2.37 23.45
C VAL A 122 7.54 -1.21 24.33
N ASP A 123 8.25 -0.10 24.22
CA ASP A 123 7.89 1.16 24.85
C ASP A 123 6.63 1.75 24.20
N ASP A 124 5.66 2.30 24.91
CA ASP A 124 5.50 2.41 26.36
C ASP A 124 4.31 1.54 26.83
N CYS A 125 4.32 0.26 26.47
CA CYS A 125 3.19 -0.63 26.77
C CYS A 125 2.97 -0.83 28.27
N ILE A 126 4.07 -0.95 29.03
CA ILE A 126 4.04 -1.13 30.48
C ILE A 126 3.52 0.16 31.15
N GLY A 127 4.07 1.33 30.82
CA GLY A 127 3.64 2.60 31.41
C GLY A 127 2.17 2.93 31.11
N ARG A 128 1.65 2.49 29.96
CA ARG A 128 0.25 2.68 29.56
C ARG A 128 -0.70 1.58 30.06
N GLY A 129 -0.19 0.49 30.64
CA GLY A 129 -0.99 -0.67 31.05
C GLY A 129 -1.80 -1.29 29.89
N LYS A 130 -1.30 -1.17 28.66
CA LYS A 130 -1.98 -1.62 27.44
C LYS A 130 -1.07 -2.55 26.67
N SER A 131 -1.65 -3.56 26.03
CA SER A 131 -0.89 -4.42 25.13
C SER A 131 -0.33 -3.64 23.95
N PHE A 132 0.75 -4.14 23.38
CA PHE A 132 1.41 -3.64 22.17
C PHE A 132 0.42 -3.24 21.08
N ARG A 133 -0.58 -4.10 20.82
CA ARG A 133 -1.63 -3.84 19.83
C ARG A 133 -2.60 -2.70 20.17
N LYS A 134 -2.81 -2.39 21.45
CA LYS A 134 -3.68 -1.28 21.88
C LYS A 134 -2.93 0.03 22.11
N VAL A 135 -1.59 -0.01 22.21
CA VAL A 135 -0.73 1.18 22.27
C VAL A 135 -0.31 1.64 20.87
N ALA A 136 -0.25 0.70 19.92
CA ALA A 136 0.12 0.91 18.53
C ALA A 136 -0.61 2.08 17.85
N LEU A 137 -1.84 2.43 18.25
CA LEU A 137 -2.64 3.52 17.65
C LEU A 137 -1.97 4.92 17.62
N PHE A 138 -0.89 5.16 18.37
CA PHE A 138 -0.15 6.43 18.33
C PHE A 138 1.05 6.46 17.37
N ILE A 139 1.57 5.29 16.94
CA ILE A 139 2.78 5.16 16.10
C ILE A 139 2.53 4.26 14.88
N THR A 140 1.37 3.59 14.78
CA THR A 140 0.98 2.93 13.54
C THR A 140 0.88 3.98 12.44
N LEU A 141 1.56 3.71 11.33
CA LEU A 141 1.06 4.22 10.06
C LEU A 141 -0.31 3.57 9.92
N PRO A 142 -1.44 4.31 10.01
CA PRO A 142 -2.70 3.70 9.64
C PRO A 142 -2.50 3.14 8.23
N VAL A 143 -3.05 1.96 7.93
CA VAL A 143 -2.97 1.40 6.56
C VAL A 143 -3.54 2.41 5.53
N HIS A 144 -4.38 3.33 6.00
CA HIS A 144 -4.83 4.53 5.30
C HIS A 144 -3.72 5.50 4.84
N ARG A 145 -2.50 5.45 5.38
CA ARG A 145 -1.32 6.23 4.94
C ARG A 145 -0.44 5.47 3.93
N LEU A 146 -0.58 4.13 3.86
CA LEU A 146 0.01 3.33 2.78
C LEU A 146 -0.71 3.62 1.44
N SER A 147 -2.03 3.83 1.45
CA SER A 147 -2.80 4.19 0.25
C SER A 147 -2.31 5.49 -0.40
N VAL A 148 -2.01 6.51 0.40
CA VAL A 148 -1.53 7.82 -0.06
C VAL A 148 -0.11 7.73 -0.64
N SER A 149 0.66 6.71 -0.30
CA SER A 149 2.04 6.53 -0.77
C SER A 149 2.14 5.79 -2.12
N LEU A 150 1.11 5.02 -2.52
CA LEU A 150 1.06 4.35 -3.83
C LEU A 150 0.59 5.27 -4.97
N ILE A 151 -0.27 6.24 -4.67
CA ILE A 151 -0.84 7.17 -5.67
C ILE A 151 0.24 8.02 -6.39
N PRO A 152 1.26 8.59 -5.71
CA PRO A 152 2.33 9.34 -6.37
C PRO A 152 3.22 8.45 -7.26
N VAL A 153 3.43 7.17 -6.92
CA VAL A 153 4.31 6.26 -7.67
C VAL A 153 3.78 6.02 -9.09
N ILE A 154 2.45 6.04 -9.27
CA ILE A 154 1.81 5.90 -10.59
C ILE A 154 2.06 7.13 -11.47
N ARG A 155 2.14 8.33 -10.88
CA ARG A 155 2.41 9.58 -11.60
C ARG A 155 3.86 9.69 -12.09
N TYR A 156 4.79 8.96 -11.47
CA TYR A 156 6.21 8.96 -11.83
C TYR A 156 6.66 7.76 -12.68
N MET A 157 5.78 6.84 -13.07
CA MET A 157 6.14 5.81 -14.07
C MET A 157 6.35 6.47 -15.44
N PRO A 158 7.57 6.46 -16.00
CA PRO A 158 7.82 7.04 -17.32
C PRO A 158 7.31 6.07 -18.38
N PHE A 159 6.06 6.21 -18.82
CA PHE A 159 5.63 5.62 -20.08
C PHE A 159 6.31 6.37 -21.23
N ARG A 160 7.51 5.91 -21.60
CA ARG A 160 8.20 6.38 -22.80
C ARG A 160 7.29 6.11 -24.00
N ASN A 161 6.86 7.20 -24.64
CA ASN A 161 5.96 7.24 -25.78
C ASN A 161 6.62 6.59 -27.02
N LYS A 162 6.64 5.26 -27.10
CA LYS A 162 6.99 4.49 -28.30
C LYS A 162 6.36 3.11 -28.23
N TYR A 163 5.08 2.97 -28.55
CA TYR A 163 4.61 1.80 -29.30
C TYR A 163 3.43 2.19 -30.19
N SER A 164 3.65 1.98 -31.49
CA SER A 164 2.79 2.28 -32.61
C SER A 164 1.70 1.22 -32.80
N LYS A 165 0.51 1.66 -33.22
CA LYS A 165 -0.46 0.95 -34.09
C LYS A 165 -0.58 -0.56 -33.89
N THR A 166 -1.53 -1.01 -33.06
CA THR A 166 -2.13 -2.34 -33.20
C THR A 166 -3.21 -2.30 -34.27
N THR A 167 -2.79 -2.43 -35.53
CA THR A 167 -3.66 -2.73 -36.67
C THR A 167 -4.33 -4.09 -36.47
N LYS A 168 -5.66 -4.10 -36.62
CA LYS A 168 -6.51 -5.29 -36.75
C LYS A 168 -5.93 -6.26 -37.81
N CYS A 169 -5.55 -7.47 -37.41
CA CYS A 169 -5.44 -8.59 -38.34
C CYS A 169 -6.86 -9.10 -38.64
N GLN A 170 -7.37 -8.74 -39.83
CA GLN A 170 -8.49 -9.43 -40.46
C GLN A 170 -7.98 -10.78 -41.02
N PRO A 171 -8.72 -11.89 -40.88
CA PRO A 171 -8.34 -13.16 -41.49
C PRO A 171 -8.65 -13.10 -43.00
N LYS A 172 -7.67 -13.44 -43.83
CA LYS A 172 -7.89 -13.69 -45.26
C LYS A 172 -8.48 -15.10 -45.42
N SER A 173 -9.66 -15.19 -46.03
CA SER A 173 -10.12 -16.35 -46.81
C SER A 173 -10.19 -15.94 -48.27
#